data_AF-A0A5Z3CC89-F1
#
_entry.id   AF-A0A5Z3CC89-F1
#
_cell.length_a   1.000
_cell.length_b   1.000
_cell.length_c   1.000
_cell.angle_alpha   90.00
_cell.angle_beta   90.00
_cell.angle_gamma   90.00
#
_symmetry.space_group_name_H-M   'P 1'
#
loop_
_entity.id
_entity.type
_entity.pdbx_description
1 polymer ?
#
loop_
_entity_poly.entity_id
_entity_poly.type
_entity_poly.pdbx_seq_one_letter_code
_entity_poly.pdbx_strand_id
1 'polypeptide(L)'
;MVCLLVGVPAISYAHDYGCATVGASMESSLFDAIKNDLNIDVATIIKDKTKVEILDISPVSKVYAESLARMDYEKDKAKNKVAVLDKKSYFDS
;
A
#
# COMPACT_ATOMS: atom_id res chain seq x y z
N MET A 1 7.42 -41.15 17.77
CA MET A 1 6.65 -40.61 16.63
C MET A 1 5.88 -39.39 17.13
N VAL A 2 6.38 -38.18 16.87
CA VAL A 2 5.62 -36.94 17.11
C VAL A 2 5.95 -36.01 15.95
N CYS A 3 5.07 -35.95 14.97
CA CYS A 3 5.14 -35.00 13.86
C CYS A 3 4.63 -33.64 14.34
N LEU A 4 5.54 -32.70 14.62
CA LEU A 4 5.22 -31.28 14.71
C LEU A 4 5.20 -30.70 13.30
N LEU A 5 4.02 -30.72 12.66
CA LEU A 5 3.76 -29.93 11.46
C LEU A 5 3.75 -28.45 11.85
N VAL A 6 4.90 -27.79 11.71
CA VAL A 6 4.98 -26.33 11.71
C VAL A 6 4.40 -25.87 10.38
N GLY A 7 3.07 -25.70 10.36
CA GLY A 7 2.39 -25.05 9.25
C GLY A 7 2.80 -23.58 9.22
N VAL A 8 3.77 -23.25 8.38
CA VAL A 8 4.02 -21.85 8.01
C VAL A 8 2.76 -21.36 7.31
N PRO A 9 2.12 -20.25 7.73
CA PRO A 9 1.04 -19.67 6.98
C PRO A 9 1.65 -19.10 5.69
N ALA A 10 1.72 -19.92 4.64
CA ALA A 10 2.31 -19.58 3.35
C ALA A 10 1.43 -18.60 2.54
N ILE A 11 0.32 -18.17 3.12
CA ILE A 11 -0.68 -17.32 2.49
C ILE A 11 -1.24 -16.41 3.58
N SER A 12 -0.62 -15.24 3.75
CA SER A 12 -1.22 -14.13 4.48
C SER A 12 -2.26 -13.48 3.57
N TYR A 13 -3.46 -14.06 3.53
CA TYR A 13 -4.62 -13.37 2.96
C TYR A 13 -5.12 -12.36 3.99
N ALA A 14 -5.19 -11.09 3.62
CA ALA A 14 -5.98 -10.12 4.36
C ALA A 14 -7.44 -10.59 4.33
N HIS A 15 -7.90 -11.20 5.42
CA HIS A 15 -9.28 -11.67 5.56
C HIS A 15 -10.27 -10.50 5.71
N ASP A 16 -9.74 -9.29 5.90
CA ASP A 16 -10.47 -8.04 5.90
C ASP A 16 -10.44 -7.38 4.50
N TYR A 17 -11.61 -7.34 3.86
CA TYR A 17 -11.82 -6.65 2.57
C TYR A 17 -11.39 -5.18 2.61
N GLY A 18 -11.44 -4.53 3.78
CA GLY A 18 -10.94 -3.18 3.98
C GLY A 18 -9.43 -3.08 3.73
N CYS A 19 -8.64 -3.95 4.35
CA CYS A 19 -7.19 -3.97 4.22
C CYS A 19 -6.74 -4.36 2.81
N ALA A 20 -7.44 -5.28 2.15
CA ALA A 20 -7.15 -5.65 0.77
C ALA A 20 -7.33 -4.46 -0.20
N THR A 21 -8.37 -3.65 0.02
CA THR A 21 -8.66 -2.47 -0.83
C THR A 21 -7.64 -1.36 -0.58
N VAL A 22 -7.26 -1.12 0.67
CA VAL A 22 -6.21 -0.16 1.03
C VAL A 22 -4.86 -0.57 0.41
N GLY A 23 -4.49 -1.85 0.54
CA GLY A 23 -3.27 -2.39 -0.05
C GLY A 23 -3.21 -2.24 -1.56
N ALA A 24 -4.31 -2.54 -2.27
CA ALA A 24 -4.39 -2.35 -3.72
C ALA A 24 -4.28 -0.87 -4.15
N SER A 25 -4.87 0.04 -3.37
CA SER A 25 -4.76 1.49 -3.61
C SER A 25 -3.31 1.98 -3.44
N MET A 26 -2.63 1.52 -2.38
CA MET A 26 -1.21 1.83 -2.14
C MET A 26 -0.32 1.27 -3.25
N GLU A 27 -0.54 0.02 -3.66
CA GLU A 27 0.20 -0.61 -4.74
C GLU A 27 0.07 0.18 -6.04
N SER A 28 -1.16 0.53 -6.45
CA SER A 28 -1.39 1.33 -7.65
C SER A 28 -0.68 2.68 -7.61
N SER A 29 -0.71 3.36 -6.46
CA SER A 29 -0.06 4.67 -6.28
C SER A 29 1.47 4.56 -6.36
N LEU A 30 2.03 3.48 -5.81
CA LEU A 30 3.46 3.19 -5.90
C LEU A 30 3.90 2.91 -7.35
N PHE A 31 3.16 2.10 -8.10
CA PHE A 31 3.46 1.82 -9.50
C PHE A 31 3.41 3.08 -10.37
N ASP A 32 2.45 3.96 -10.12
CA ASP A 32 2.36 5.25 -10.82
C ASP A 32 3.58 6.13 -10.51
N ALA A 33 4.02 6.19 -9.24
CA ALA A 33 5.20 6.95 -8.87
C ALA A 33 6.47 6.38 -9.52
N ILE A 34 6.64 5.05 -9.54
CA ILE A 34 7.76 4.39 -10.23
C ILE A 34 7.78 4.76 -11.72
N LYS A 35 6.61 4.73 -12.36
CA LYS A 35 6.47 5.11 -13.77
C LYS A 35 6.83 6.58 -14.02
N ASN A 36 6.22 7.48 -13.27
CA ASN A 36 6.25 8.91 -13.57
C ASN A 36 7.49 9.61 -13.02
N ASP A 37 7.98 9.18 -11.86
CA ASP A 37 9.06 9.88 -11.14
C ASP A 37 10.42 9.23 -11.40
N LEU A 38 10.46 7.89 -11.59
CA LEU A 38 11.70 7.15 -11.87
C LEU A 38 11.89 6.83 -13.37
N ASN A 39 10.88 7.13 -14.22
CA ASN A 39 10.87 6.83 -15.65
C ASN A 39 11.16 5.35 -15.97
N ILE A 40 10.72 4.45 -15.08
CA ILE A 40 10.82 3.00 -15.26
C ILE A 40 9.56 2.52 -15.96
N ASP A 41 9.73 1.75 -17.04
CA ASP A 41 8.61 1.10 -17.70
C ASP A 41 8.03 0.02 -16.78
N VAL A 42 6.78 0.20 -16.35
CA VAL A 42 6.06 -0.73 -15.48
C VAL A 42 5.91 -2.12 -16.10
N ALA A 43 5.98 -2.26 -17.42
CA ALA A 43 6.00 -3.57 -18.08
C ALA A 43 7.25 -4.39 -17.76
N THR A 44 8.33 -3.75 -17.31
CA THR A 44 9.56 -4.42 -16.85
C THR A 44 9.46 -4.94 -15.41
N ILE A 45 8.44 -4.53 -14.67
CA ILE A 45 8.21 -4.97 -13.30
C ILE A 45 7.44 -6.30 -13.33
N ILE A 46 8.11 -7.38 -12.93
CA ILE A 46 7.51 -8.70 -12.89
C ILE A 46 6.58 -8.78 -11.68
N LYS A 47 5.26 -8.87 -11.94
CA LYS A 47 4.26 -9.15 -10.90
C LYS A 47 4.65 -10.37 -10.07
N ASP A 48 4.37 -10.30 -8.77
CA ASP A 48 4.69 -11.35 -7.77
C ASP A 48 6.20 -11.60 -7.53
N LYS A 49 7.10 -10.84 -8.16
CA LYS A 49 8.54 -10.83 -7.82
C LYS A 49 9.01 -9.56 -7.12
N THR A 50 8.10 -8.62 -6.91
CA THR A 50 8.36 -7.39 -6.20
C THR A 50 8.17 -7.63 -4.70
N LYS A 51 9.19 -7.29 -3.90
CA LYS A 51 9.10 -7.29 -2.44
C LYS A 51 9.09 -5.83 -1.97
N VAL A 52 8.10 -5.47 -1.15
CA VAL A 52 8.12 -4.22 -0.40
C VAL A 52 8.84 -4.48 0.92
N GLU A 53 9.86 -3.70 1.21
CA GLU A 53 10.59 -3.75 2.48
C GLU A 53 10.45 -2.41 3.19
N ILE A 54 10.04 -2.45 4.45
CA ILE A 54 9.93 -1.25 5.28
C ILE A 54 11.34 -0.90 5.75
N LEU A 55 11.89 0.18 5.23
CA LEU A 55 13.26 0.62 5.56
C LEU A 55 13.33 1.32 6.91
N ASP A 56 12.25 1.98 7.32
CA ASP A 56 12.18 2.72 8.58
C ASP A 56 10.73 2.80 9.09
N ILE A 57 10.55 2.67 10.40
CA ILE A 57 9.28 2.86 11.13
C ILE A 57 9.40 3.95 12.19
N SER A 58 10.46 4.77 12.12
CA SER A 58 10.64 5.88 13.03
C SER A 58 9.39 6.75 13.05
N PRO A 59 8.86 7.06 14.24
CA PRO A 59 7.62 7.79 14.33
C PRO A 59 7.83 9.19 13.75
N VAL A 60 6.99 9.53 12.77
CA VAL A 60 6.86 10.90 12.30
C VAL A 60 5.90 11.66 13.20
N SER A 61 5.97 12.99 13.18
CA SER A 61 4.97 13.79 13.90
C SER A 61 3.57 13.51 13.34
N LYS A 62 2.56 13.47 14.22
CA LYS A 62 1.16 13.27 13.82
C LYS A 62 0.73 14.27 12.75
N VAL A 63 1.12 15.54 12.89
CA VAL A 63 0.81 16.60 11.93
C VAL A 63 1.40 16.31 10.55
N TYR A 64 2.61 15.76 10.50
CA TYR A 64 3.24 15.39 9.23
C TYR A 64 2.53 14.20 8.58
N ALA A 65 2.23 13.15 9.35
CA ALA A 65 1.48 12.00 8.86
C ALA A 65 0.10 12.40 8.29
N GLU A 66 -0.65 13.22 9.04
CA GLU A 66 -1.95 13.74 8.59
C GLU A 66 -1.84 14.61 7.33
N SER A 67 -0.73 15.37 7.20
CA SER A 67 -0.47 16.15 5.99
C SER A 67 -0.22 15.25 4.78
N LEU A 68 0.56 14.18 4.93
CA LEU A 68 0.80 13.19 3.87
C LEU A 68 -0.52 12.49 3.47
N ALA A 69 -1.27 11.98 4.44
CA ALA A 69 -2.58 11.35 4.23
C ALA A 69 -3.56 12.25 3.47
N ARG A 70 -3.59 13.54 3.83
CA ARG A 70 -4.42 14.53 3.12
C ARG A 70 -3.97 14.74 1.68
N MET A 71 -2.67 14.82 1.43
CA MET A 71 -2.15 14.98 0.07
C MET A 71 -2.50 13.78 -0.81
N ASP A 72 -2.39 12.57 -0.29
CA ASP A 72 -2.74 11.34 -1.01
C ASP A 72 -4.24 11.29 -1.32
N TYR A 73 -5.10 11.60 -0.35
CA TYR A 73 -6.56 11.66 -0.56
C TYR A 73 -6.94 12.68 -1.65
N GLU A 74 -6.39 13.90 -1.60
CA GLU A 74 -6.73 14.93 -2.60
C GLU A 74 -6.16 14.60 -3.98
N LYS A 75 -4.97 13.98 -4.07
CA LYS A 75 -4.38 13.51 -5.32
C LYS A 75 -5.21 12.40 -5.95
N ASP A 76 -5.63 11.42 -5.15
CA ASP A 76 -6.48 10.33 -5.59
C ASP A 76 -7.85 10.82 -6.07
N LYS A 77 -8.50 11.68 -5.29
CA LYS A 77 -9.76 12.34 -5.67
C LYS A 77 -9.63 13.15 -6.96
N ALA A 78 -8.53 13.88 -7.14
CA ALA A 78 -8.30 14.65 -8.37
C ALA A 78 -8.12 13.73 -9.59
N LYS A 79 -7.43 12.59 -9.42
CA LYS A 79 -7.22 11.60 -10.49
C LYS A 79 -8.52 10.89 -10.88
N ASN A 80 -9.34 10.51 -9.90
CA ASN A 80 -10.49 9.63 -10.09
C ASN A 80 -11.87 10.33 -10.04
N LYS A 81 -11.90 11.66 -9.88
CA LYS A 81 -13.09 12.51 -9.59
C LYS A 81 -13.74 12.26 -8.23
N VAL A 82 -13.64 11.04 -7.73
CA VAL A 82 -14.00 10.58 -6.38
C VAL A 82 -12.84 9.73 -5.88
N ALA A 83 -12.49 9.85 -4.59
CA ALA A 83 -11.45 9.02 -4.01
C ALA A 83 -11.84 7.53 -4.02
N VAL A 84 -10.87 6.66 -4.26
CA VAL A 84 -11.00 5.19 -4.29
C VAL A 84 -11.37 4.65 -2.91
N LEU A 85 -10.79 5.23 -1.85
CA LEU A 85 -11.10 4.92 -0.46
C LEU A 85 -11.88 6.08 0.17
N ASP A 86 -12.66 5.78 1.21
CA ASP A 86 -13.24 6.85 2.02
C ASP A 86 -12.12 7.63 2.75
N LYS A 87 -12.40 8.88 3.11
CA LYS A 87 -11.39 9.75 3.72
C LYS A 87 -10.80 9.16 4.99
N LYS A 88 -11.57 8.47 5.84
CA LYS A 88 -11.07 7.94 7.11
C LYS A 88 -9.99 6.88 6.86
N SER A 89 -10.16 6.05 5.84
CA SER A 89 -9.19 5.02 5.45
C SER A 89 -7.79 5.58 5.12
N TYR A 90 -7.66 6.84 4.72
CA TYR A 90 -6.35 7.49 4.52
C TYR A 90 -5.67 7.94 5.82
N PHE A 91 -6.43 8.12 6.90
CA PHE A 91 -5.94 8.65 8.19
C PHE A 91 -5.92 7.58 9.29
N ASP A 92 -6.45 6.39 9.01
CA ASP A 92 -6.34 5.25 9.90
C ASP A 92 -4.89 4.74 9.88
N SER A 93 -4.29 4.62 11.07
CA SER A 93 -2.93 4.11 11.31
C SER A 93 -2.96 2.99 12.33
#